data_AF-A0A3M1RD02-F1
#
_entry.id   AF-A0A3M1RD02-F1
#
_cell.length_a   1.000
_cell.length_b   1.000
_cell.length_c   1.000
_cell.angle_alpha   90.00
_cell.angle_beta   90.00
_cell.angle_gamma   90.00
#
_symmetry.space_group_name_H-M   'P 1'
#
loop_
_entity.id
_entity.type
_entity.pdbx_description
1 polymer ?
#
loop_
_entity_poly.entity_id
_entity_poly.type
_entity_poly.pdbx_seq_one_letter_code
_entity_poly.pdbx_strand_id
1 'polypeptide(L)'
;MGLVIESFKESLRIIRENKVILGVALIYVIISYTSFIRGPLNIPDFFTLFIVPFFVGGIFGMSLEALKGKTKLATFAEVGEKNYIRLLIASALFTIIVGFADILEYLRIQAFSRFDLYGKVSFSIIHRFHLILLIVSAVGLIFMFFLQFFHIGIVAKNYGVLESFKESYRFTRKQIKEVFHFFLLRLLVEGIDAITRPLIYFYNTGRLWERFPEPVYYSLGYNGDITGVALIITVMALSTISLALTLTFTAVFYVRAQESGRA
;
A
#
# COMPACT_ATOMS: atom_id res chain seq x y z
N MET A 1 -0.33 0.50 -23.15
CA MET A 1 -1.58 0.86 -22.44
C MET A 1 -2.65 -0.24 -22.52
N GLY A 2 -2.93 -0.83 -23.69
CA GLY A 2 -3.96 -1.89 -23.83
C GLY A 2 -3.83 -3.04 -22.81
N LEU A 3 -2.62 -3.60 -22.64
CA LEU A 3 -2.33 -4.64 -21.64
C LEU A 3 -2.76 -4.26 -20.21
N VAL A 4 -2.50 -3.01 -19.82
CA VAL A 4 -2.78 -2.48 -18.47
C VAL A 4 -4.28 -2.35 -18.26
N ILE A 5 -4.99 -1.78 -19.24
CA ILE A 5 -6.45 -1.62 -19.19
C ILE A 5 -7.14 -2.99 -19.11
N GLU A 6 -6.71 -3.94 -19.93
CA GLU A 6 -7.28 -5.28 -19.93
C GLU A 6 -6.97 -6.04 -18.64
N SER A 7 -5.78 -5.85 -18.06
CA SER A 7 -5.44 -6.41 -16.74
C SER A 7 -6.28 -5.80 -15.61
N PHE A 8 -6.62 -4.51 -15.72
CA PHE A 8 -7.46 -3.81 -14.75
C PHE A 8 -8.94 -4.23 -14.85
N LYS A 9 -9.48 -4.35 -16.06
CA LYS A 9 -10.84 -4.90 -16.26
C LYS A 9 -10.95 -6.31 -15.72
N GLU A 10 -9.92 -7.11 -15.97
CA GLU A 10 -9.87 -8.50 -15.51
C GLU A 10 -9.77 -8.60 -13.98
N SER A 11 -8.99 -7.73 -13.32
CA SER A 11 -8.94 -7.72 -11.86
C SER A 11 -10.29 -7.34 -11.24
N LEU A 12 -11.02 -6.38 -11.82
CA LEU A 12 -12.39 -6.05 -11.42
C LEU A 12 -13.32 -7.26 -11.59
N ARG A 13 -13.21 -7.98 -12.72
CA ARG A 13 -14.00 -9.19 -12.98
C ARG A 13 -13.71 -10.27 -11.93
N ILE A 14 -12.43 -10.54 -11.65
CA ILE A 14 -11.98 -11.51 -10.64
C ILE A 14 -12.56 -11.17 -9.27
N ILE A 15 -12.45 -9.92 -8.82
CA ILE A 15 -12.95 -9.49 -7.50
C ILE A 15 -14.47 -9.64 -7.42
N ARG A 16 -15.19 -9.29 -8.50
CA ARG A 16 -16.65 -9.43 -8.57
C ARG A 16 -17.10 -10.88 -8.48
N GLU A 17 -16.41 -11.79 -9.14
CA GLU A 17 -16.71 -13.23 -9.16
C GLU A 17 -16.23 -13.94 -7.88
N ASN A 18 -15.22 -13.39 -7.21
CA ASN A 18 -14.57 -13.96 -6.03
C ASN A 18 -14.65 -13.02 -4.83
N LYS A 19 -15.88 -12.81 -4.32
CA LYS A 19 -16.15 -11.94 -3.16
C LYS A 19 -15.36 -12.29 -1.90
N VAL A 20 -14.84 -13.52 -1.81
CA VAL A 20 -13.96 -13.96 -0.72
C VAL A 20 -12.68 -13.11 -0.64
N ILE A 21 -12.17 -12.59 -1.76
CA ILE A 21 -11.01 -11.67 -1.77
C ILE A 21 -11.36 -10.37 -1.04
N LEU A 22 -12.56 -9.82 -1.26
CA LEU A 22 -13.04 -8.64 -0.54
C LEU A 22 -13.23 -8.91 0.95
N GLY A 23 -13.73 -10.09 1.32
CA GLY A 23 -13.87 -10.49 2.73
C GLY A 23 -12.54 -10.51 3.46
N VAL A 24 -11.51 -11.09 2.85
CA VAL A 24 -10.14 -11.11 3.41
C VAL A 24 -9.53 -9.71 3.47
N ALA A 25 -9.68 -8.90 2.40
CA ALA A 25 -9.22 -7.52 2.38
C ALA A 25 -9.90 -6.67 3.46
N LEU A 26 -11.20 -6.89 3.71
CA LEU A 26 -11.95 -6.20 4.75
C LEU A 26 -11.40 -6.53 6.15
N ILE A 27 -11.09 -7.80 6.42
CA ILE A 27 -10.49 -8.21 7.69
C ILE A 27 -9.16 -7.48 7.91
N TYR A 28 -8.31 -7.43 6.89
CA TYR A 28 -7.05 -6.68 6.97
C TYR A 28 -7.28 -5.20 7.25
N VAL A 29 -8.23 -4.57 6.56
CA VAL A 29 -8.56 -3.16 6.77
C VAL A 29 -9.09 -2.94 8.18
N ILE A 30 -9.98 -3.79 8.70
CA ILE A 30 -10.44 -3.70 10.10
C ILE A 30 -9.25 -3.75 11.06
N ILE A 31 -8.32 -4.70 10.89
CA ILE A 31 -7.11 -4.82 11.71
C ILE A 31 -6.26 -3.55 11.62
N SER A 32 -6.03 -3.06 10.40
CA SER A 32 -5.18 -1.89 10.12
C SER A 32 -5.77 -0.57 10.61
N TYR A 33 -7.08 -0.54 10.88
CA TYR A 33 -7.78 0.62 11.42
C TYR A 33 -8.09 0.49 12.92
N THR A 34 -7.61 -0.56 13.61
CA THR A 34 -7.82 -0.73 15.06
C THR A 34 -7.25 0.42 15.89
N SER A 35 -6.17 1.05 15.45
CA SER A 35 -5.57 2.24 16.07
C SER A 35 -6.53 3.45 16.13
N PHE A 36 -7.57 3.45 15.29
CA PHE A 36 -8.64 4.46 15.26
C PHE A 36 -9.83 4.10 16.18
N ILE A 37 -9.89 2.87 16.68
CA ILE A 37 -10.96 2.36 17.54
C ILE A 37 -10.49 2.40 18.99
N ARG A 38 -11.05 3.29 19.82
CA ARG A 38 -10.82 3.27 21.27
C ARG A 38 -11.44 1.98 21.85
N GLY A 39 -10.62 1.01 22.24
CA GLY A 39 -11.07 -0.23 22.85
C GLY A 39 -9.92 -1.17 23.25
N PRO A 40 -10.22 -2.32 23.88
CA PRO A 40 -9.21 -3.31 24.28
C PRO A 40 -8.47 -3.96 23.09
N LEU A 41 -8.91 -3.70 21.87
CA LEU A 41 -8.38 -4.23 20.62
C LEU A 41 -7.39 -3.29 19.93
N ASN A 42 -6.79 -2.33 20.64
CA ASN A 42 -5.74 -1.49 20.06
C ASN A 42 -4.50 -2.34 19.77
N ILE A 43 -4.31 -2.68 18.49
CA ILE A 43 -3.12 -3.38 18.02
C ILE A 43 -2.10 -2.29 17.67
N PRO A 44 -0.95 -2.20 18.37
CA PRO A 44 0.05 -1.21 18.04
C PRO A 44 0.45 -1.33 16.56
N ASP A 45 0.61 -0.20 15.86
CA ASP A 45 0.89 -0.16 14.43
C ASP A 45 2.08 -1.07 14.03
N PHE A 46 3.06 -1.22 14.93
CA PHE A 46 4.18 -2.14 14.74
C PHE A 46 3.77 -3.61 14.52
N PHE A 47 2.71 -4.10 15.17
CA PHE A 47 2.22 -5.47 14.99
C PHE A 47 1.61 -5.68 13.61
N THR A 48 1.05 -4.63 12.99
CA THR A 48 0.51 -4.74 11.63
C THR A 48 1.60 -5.13 10.63
N LEU A 49 2.87 -4.75 10.88
CA LEU A 49 4.02 -5.14 10.05
C LEU A 49 4.23 -6.65 9.99
N PHE A 50 3.83 -7.39 11.02
CA PHE A 50 3.90 -8.85 11.05
C PHE A 50 2.67 -9.50 10.43
N ILE A 51 1.56 -8.78 10.30
CA ILE A 51 0.31 -9.29 9.74
C ILE A 51 0.28 -9.09 8.22
N VAL A 52 0.78 -7.94 7.75
CA VAL A 52 0.79 -7.54 6.32
C VAL A 52 1.34 -8.64 5.41
N PRO A 53 2.50 -9.28 5.66
CA PRO A 53 3.09 -10.26 4.74
C PRO A 53 2.19 -11.47 4.50
N PHE A 54 1.50 -11.93 5.55
CA PHE A 54 0.55 -13.03 5.45
C PHE A 54 -0.63 -12.67 4.55
N PHE A 55 -1.23 -11.49 4.75
CA PHE A 55 -2.35 -11.01 3.94
C PHE A 55 -1.97 -10.76 2.48
N VAL A 56 -0.82 -10.12 2.25
CA VAL A 56 -0.28 -9.89 0.90
C VAL A 56 -0.05 -11.21 0.18
N GLY A 57 0.61 -12.17 0.84
CA GLY A 57 0.87 -13.48 0.27
C GLY A 57 -0.41 -14.25 -0.07
N GLY A 58 -1.34 -14.29 0.88
CA GLY A 58 -2.62 -14.98 0.72
C GLY A 58 -3.50 -14.36 -0.37
N ILE A 59 -3.65 -13.04 -0.41
CA ILE A 59 -4.46 -12.36 -1.44
C ILE A 59 -3.83 -12.53 -2.83
N PHE A 60 -2.49 -12.48 -2.96
CA PHE A 60 -1.83 -12.82 -4.22
C PHE A 60 -2.09 -14.26 -4.62
N GLY A 61 -2.00 -15.22 -3.70
CA GLY A 61 -2.35 -16.62 -3.94
C GLY A 61 -3.77 -16.79 -4.47
N MET A 62 -4.73 -16.15 -3.80
CA MET A 62 -6.13 -16.16 -4.21
C MET A 62 -6.34 -15.53 -5.60
N SER A 63 -5.64 -14.43 -5.88
CA SER A 63 -5.72 -13.74 -7.17
C SER A 63 -5.18 -14.62 -8.31
N LEU A 64 -4.07 -15.32 -8.07
CA LEU A 64 -3.47 -16.25 -9.04
C LEU A 64 -4.32 -17.50 -9.25
N GLU A 65 -4.97 -18.01 -8.21
CA GLU A 65 -5.94 -19.11 -8.35
C GLU A 65 -7.19 -18.64 -9.12
N ALA A 66 -7.68 -17.44 -8.83
CA ALA A 66 -8.86 -16.87 -9.46
C ALA A 66 -8.68 -16.56 -10.96
N LEU A 67 -7.43 -16.39 -11.45
CA LEU A 67 -7.15 -16.36 -12.88
C LEU A 67 -7.59 -17.64 -13.60
N LYS A 68 -7.68 -18.77 -12.88
CA LYS A 68 -8.13 -20.07 -13.39
C LYS A 68 -9.60 -20.36 -13.05
N GLY A 69 -10.31 -19.45 -12.39
CA GLY A 69 -11.72 -19.63 -12.01
C GLY A 69 -12.04 -19.06 -10.62
N LYS A 70 -12.56 -19.93 -9.72
CA LYS A 70 -12.92 -19.53 -8.37
C LYS A 70 -11.79 -19.78 -7.38
N THR A 71 -11.59 -18.88 -6.43
CA THR A 71 -10.66 -19.03 -5.32
C THR A 71 -11.35 -19.39 -4.00
N LYS A 72 -10.59 -19.87 -3.02
CA LYS A 72 -11.07 -20.32 -1.71
C LYS A 72 -10.25 -19.72 -0.57
N LEU A 73 -10.83 -19.71 0.63
CA LEU A 73 -10.12 -19.30 1.85
C LEU A 73 -8.95 -20.22 2.21
N ALA A 74 -8.98 -21.50 1.79
CA ALA A 74 -7.85 -22.40 1.99
C ALA A 74 -6.58 -21.87 1.30
N THR A 75 -6.71 -21.41 0.06
CA THR A 75 -5.62 -20.81 -0.72
C THR A 75 -5.02 -19.59 -0.04
N PHE A 76 -5.85 -18.77 0.59
CA PHE A 76 -5.38 -17.63 1.39
C PHE A 76 -4.42 -18.07 2.49
N ALA A 77 -4.85 -19.02 3.32
CA ALA A 77 -4.06 -19.51 4.45
C ALA A 77 -2.80 -20.24 3.99
N GLU A 78 -2.94 -21.18 3.05
CA GLU A 78 -1.83 -22.01 2.55
C GLU A 78 -0.74 -21.18 1.88
N VAL A 79 -1.12 -20.25 0.98
CA VAL A 79 -0.16 -19.42 0.26
C VAL A 79 0.42 -18.32 1.16
N GLY A 80 -0.40 -17.77 2.05
CA GLY A 80 0.02 -16.80 3.05
C GLY A 80 1.08 -17.37 3.98
N GLU A 81 0.83 -18.55 4.56
CA GLU A 81 1.77 -19.24 5.46
C GLU A 81 3.06 -19.65 4.74
N LYS A 82 2.93 -20.32 3.58
CA LYS A 82 4.07 -20.79 2.78
C LYS A 82 5.06 -19.69 2.44
N ASN A 83 4.58 -18.47 2.21
CA ASN A 83 5.43 -17.35 1.78
C ASN A 83 5.70 -16.33 2.88
N TYR A 84 5.14 -16.53 4.09
CA TYR A 84 5.15 -15.54 5.16
C TYR A 84 6.54 -15.00 5.47
N ILE A 85 7.48 -15.89 5.80
CA ILE A 85 8.84 -15.49 6.22
C ILE A 85 9.58 -14.77 5.09
N ARG A 86 9.45 -15.23 3.84
CA ARG A 86 10.09 -14.58 2.70
C ARG A 86 9.51 -13.20 2.44
N LEU A 87 8.19 -13.05 2.51
CA LEU A 87 7.52 -11.76 2.33
C LEU A 87 7.85 -10.81 3.49
N LEU A 88 7.95 -11.30 4.73
CA LEU A 88 8.33 -10.51 5.90
C LEU A 88 9.74 -9.95 5.75
N ILE A 89 10.72 -10.81 5.46
CA ILE A 89 12.12 -10.39 5.30
C ILE A 89 12.26 -9.46 4.08
N ALA A 90 11.62 -9.79 2.96
CA ALA A 90 11.66 -8.95 1.78
C ALA A 90 11.03 -7.57 2.04
N SER A 91 9.88 -7.53 2.73
CA SER A 91 9.25 -6.25 3.10
C SER A 91 10.12 -5.43 4.03
N ALA A 92 10.75 -6.05 5.04
CA ALA A 92 11.68 -5.36 5.93
C ALA A 92 12.89 -4.77 5.18
N LEU A 93 13.50 -5.54 4.26
CA LEU A 93 14.59 -5.06 3.41
C LEU A 93 14.13 -3.91 2.51
N PHE A 94 12.95 -4.02 1.90
CA PHE A 94 12.38 -2.96 1.08
C PHE A 94 12.15 -1.69 1.89
N THR A 95 11.61 -1.79 3.10
CA THR A 95 11.45 -0.66 4.03
C THR A 95 12.80 -0.06 4.44
N ILE A 96 13.87 -0.85 4.59
CA ILE A 96 15.21 -0.28 4.85
C ILE A 96 15.73 0.49 3.62
N ILE A 97 15.53 -0.05 2.42
CA ILE A 97 16.00 0.57 1.17
C ILE A 97 15.24 1.85 0.85
N VAL A 98 13.92 1.82 0.97
CA VAL A 98 13.03 2.90 0.52
C VAL A 98 12.58 3.78 1.69
N GLY A 99 12.34 3.20 2.86
CA GLY A 99 11.82 3.89 4.04
C GLY A 99 12.77 4.92 4.63
N PHE A 100 14.04 4.98 4.19
CA PHE A 100 14.88 6.15 4.47
C PHE A 100 14.27 7.44 3.91
N ALA A 101 13.64 7.39 2.72
CA ALA A 101 12.92 8.53 2.17
C ALA A 101 11.70 8.90 3.02
N ASP A 102 10.94 7.89 3.49
CA ASP A 102 9.76 8.10 4.34
C ASP A 102 10.14 8.68 5.72
N ILE A 103 11.24 8.21 6.31
CA ILE A 103 11.80 8.76 7.56
C ILE A 103 12.22 10.21 7.35
N LEU A 104 12.87 10.53 6.24
CA LEU A 104 13.28 11.91 5.94
C LEU A 104 12.08 12.83 5.70
N GLU A 105 11.02 12.34 5.07
CA GLU A 105 9.76 13.06 4.92
C GLU A 105 9.05 13.26 6.27
N TYR A 106 9.06 12.25 7.14
CA TYR A 106 8.56 12.41 8.51
C TYR A 106 9.37 13.44 9.30
N LEU A 107 10.70 13.37 9.23
CA LEU A 107 11.59 14.34 9.86
C LEU A 107 11.40 15.74 9.28
N ARG A 108 11.11 15.87 7.98
CA ARG A 108 10.73 17.14 7.36
C ARG A 108 9.48 17.72 8.01
N ILE A 109 8.41 16.94 8.12
CA ILE A 109 7.14 17.37 8.71
C ILE A 109 7.38 17.82 10.17
N GLN A 110 8.14 17.04 10.93
CA GLN A 110 8.45 17.36 12.33
C GLN A 110 9.33 18.59 12.46
N ALA A 111 10.38 18.72 11.66
CA ALA A 111 11.26 19.88 11.68
C ALA A 111 10.48 21.15 11.29
N PHE A 112 9.68 21.10 10.22
CA PHE A 112 8.85 22.22 9.78
C PHE A 112 7.82 22.65 10.82
N SER A 113 7.11 21.71 11.45
CA SER A 113 6.12 21.99 12.49
C SER A 113 6.71 22.72 13.72
N ARG A 114 8.01 22.52 13.97
CA ARG A 114 8.75 23.19 15.05
C ARG A 114 9.35 24.53 14.63
N PHE A 115 9.64 24.74 13.34
CA PHE A 115 10.27 25.98 12.86
C PHE A 115 9.29 27.16 12.73
N ASP A 116 8.03 26.89 12.42
CA ASP A 116 6.97 27.92 12.34
C ASP A 116 6.71 28.59 13.71
N LEU A 117 7.04 27.89 14.81
CA LEU A 117 6.91 28.40 16.18
C LEU A 117 8.01 29.41 16.60
N TYR A 118 9.13 29.48 15.89
CA TYR A 118 10.29 30.28 16.33
C TYR A 118 10.77 31.35 15.34
N GLY A 119 10.21 31.45 14.12
CA GLY A 119 10.42 32.57 13.19
C GLY A 119 11.87 32.87 12.78
N LYS A 120 12.82 31.95 13.04
CA LYS A 120 14.27 32.23 13.04
C LYS A 120 15.06 31.65 11.86
N VAL A 121 14.41 30.97 10.90
CA VAL A 121 15.11 30.32 9.78
C VAL A 121 14.91 31.14 8.50
N SER A 122 16.01 31.47 7.81
CA SER A 122 15.92 32.20 6.56
C SER A 122 15.23 31.35 5.47
N PHE A 123 14.43 32.00 4.64
CA PHE A 123 13.75 31.40 3.49
C PHE A 123 14.71 30.57 2.60
N SER A 124 15.97 30.99 2.47
CA SER A 124 17.02 30.31 1.70
C SER A 124 17.39 28.93 2.26
N ILE A 125 17.38 28.75 3.59
CA ILE A 125 17.67 27.46 4.23
C ILE A 125 16.50 26.48 4.02
N ILE A 126 15.26 26.98 4.14
CA ILE A 126 14.04 26.18 3.92
C ILE A 126 14.00 25.64 2.49
N HIS A 127 14.31 26.49 1.50
CA HIS A 127 14.27 26.12 0.10
C HIS A 127 15.30 25.05 -0.27
N ARG A 128 16.55 25.18 0.22
CA ARG A 128 17.60 24.16 0.01
C ARG A 128 17.23 22.82 0.64
N PHE A 129 16.65 22.85 1.85
CA PHE A 129 16.20 21.63 2.53
C PHE A 129 15.06 20.95 1.76
N HIS A 130 14.10 21.71 1.23
CA HIS A 130 13.02 21.18 0.39
C HIS A 130 13.53 20.55 -0.90
N LEU A 131 14.53 21.16 -1.54
CA LEU A 131 15.12 20.60 -2.76
C LEU A 131 15.80 19.26 -2.49
N ILE A 132 16.58 19.14 -1.40
CA ILE A 132 17.24 17.88 -1.02
C ILE A 132 16.20 16.79 -0.78
N LEU A 133 15.14 17.10 -0.03
CA LEU A 133 14.07 16.14 0.26
C LEU A 133 13.31 15.72 -1.00
N LEU A 134 13.00 16.67 -1.89
CA LEU A 134 12.39 16.35 -3.18
C LEU A 134 13.24 15.37 -3.98
N ILE A 135 14.56 15.58 -4.01
CA ILE A 135 15.51 14.69 -4.68
C ILE A 135 15.50 13.30 -4.02
N VAL A 136 15.55 13.23 -2.68
CA VAL A 136 15.53 11.95 -1.96
C VAL A 136 14.22 11.19 -2.20
N SER A 137 13.07 11.88 -2.13
CA SER A 137 11.77 11.28 -2.40
C SER A 137 11.64 10.82 -3.85
N ALA A 138 12.17 11.59 -4.81
CA ALA A 138 12.22 11.17 -6.22
C ALA A 138 13.08 9.92 -6.40
N VAL A 139 14.22 9.82 -5.73
CA VAL A 139 15.06 8.61 -5.73
C VAL A 139 14.31 7.42 -5.11
N GLY A 140 13.64 7.62 -3.98
CA GLY A 140 12.81 6.60 -3.34
C GLY A 140 11.71 6.08 -4.27
N LEU A 141 11.00 6.99 -4.96
CA LEU A 141 9.98 6.65 -5.96
C LEU A 141 10.55 5.84 -7.12
N ILE A 142 11.76 6.16 -7.59
CA ILE A 142 12.45 5.37 -8.62
C ILE A 142 12.69 3.94 -8.11
N PHE A 143 13.20 3.77 -6.89
CA PHE A 143 13.37 2.44 -6.29
C PHE A 143 12.05 1.69 -6.16
N MET A 144 11.00 2.35 -5.65
CA MET A 144 9.65 1.77 -5.58
C MET A 144 9.19 1.29 -6.96
N PHE A 145 9.36 2.14 -7.99
CA PHE A 145 8.96 1.84 -9.36
C PHE A 145 9.61 0.56 -9.90
N PHE A 146 10.91 0.37 -9.68
CA PHE A 146 11.64 -0.82 -10.15
C PHE A 146 11.36 -2.07 -9.32
N LEU A 147 11.15 -1.91 -8.02
CA LEU A 147 11.05 -3.04 -7.09
C LEU A 147 9.62 -3.47 -6.77
N GLN A 148 8.59 -2.75 -7.22
CA GLN A 148 7.18 -2.97 -6.86
C GLN A 148 6.62 -4.39 -7.09
N PHE A 149 7.26 -5.26 -7.88
CA PHE A 149 6.80 -6.62 -8.17
C PHE A 149 7.46 -7.70 -7.31
N PHE A 150 8.32 -7.36 -6.35
CA PHE A 150 9.05 -8.36 -5.57
C PHE A 150 8.11 -9.32 -4.81
N HIS A 151 7.01 -8.81 -4.21
CA HIS A 151 6.05 -9.66 -3.49
C HIS A 151 5.38 -10.69 -4.41
N ILE A 152 4.88 -10.26 -5.57
CA ILE A 152 4.24 -11.17 -6.52
C ILE A 152 5.25 -12.13 -7.15
N GLY A 153 6.52 -11.73 -7.30
CA GLY A 153 7.61 -12.62 -7.71
C GLY A 153 7.81 -13.79 -6.72
N ILE A 154 7.83 -13.49 -5.41
CA ILE A 154 7.90 -14.51 -4.35
C ILE A 154 6.70 -15.47 -4.45
N VAL A 155 5.49 -14.93 -4.57
CA VAL A 155 4.27 -15.76 -4.52
C VAL A 155 4.05 -16.55 -5.82
N ALA A 156 4.15 -15.90 -6.97
CA ALA A 156 3.83 -16.52 -8.27
C ALA A 156 4.93 -17.44 -8.79
N LYS A 157 6.20 -17.16 -8.45
CA LYS A 157 7.36 -17.89 -8.98
C LYS A 157 8.17 -18.60 -7.90
N ASN A 158 7.79 -18.49 -6.62
CA ASN A 158 8.52 -19.09 -5.50
C ASN A 158 9.97 -18.60 -5.39
N TYR A 159 10.24 -17.36 -5.85
CA TYR A 159 11.58 -16.77 -5.77
C TYR A 159 12.04 -16.59 -4.31
N GLY A 160 13.36 -16.68 -4.11
CA GLY A 160 13.99 -16.25 -2.87
C GLY A 160 13.90 -14.74 -2.67
N VAL A 161 14.24 -14.23 -1.48
CA VAL A 161 14.14 -12.79 -1.15
C VAL A 161 14.97 -11.94 -2.11
N LEU A 162 16.28 -12.17 -2.19
CA LEU A 162 17.18 -11.38 -3.06
C LEU A 162 16.89 -11.59 -4.55
N GLU A 163 16.49 -12.80 -4.92
CA GLU A 163 16.11 -13.14 -6.28
C GLU A 163 14.87 -12.35 -6.71
N SER A 164 13.87 -12.22 -5.83
CA SER A 164 12.63 -11.49 -6.13
C SER A 164 12.87 -10.01 -6.45
N PHE A 165 13.82 -9.35 -5.77
CA PHE A 165 14.23 -7.99 -6.08
C PHE A 165 14.94 -7.88 -7.43
N LYS A 166 15.89 -8.81 -7.69
CA LYS A 166 16.62 -8.85 -8.97
C LYS A 166 15.64 -9.05 -10.14
N GLU A 167 14.71 -9.98 -9.99
CA GLU A 167 13.71 -10.27 -11.02
C GLU A 167 12.69 -9.15 -11.16
N SER A 168 12.29 -8.46 -10.08
CA SER A 168 11.46 -7.26 -10.19
C SER A 168 12.16 -6.17 -11.02
N TYR A 169 13.44 -5.91 -10.74
CA TYR A 169 14.21 -4.94 -11.53
C TYR A 169 14.32 -5.35 -13.00
N ARG A 170 14.65 -6.62 -13.29
CA ARG A 170 14.76 -7.13 -14.67
C ARG A 170 13.42 -7.08 -15.39
N PHE A 171 12.34 -7.45 -14.72
CA PHE A 171 10.98 -7.39 -15.26
C PHE A 171 10.60 -5.94 -15.60
N THR A 172 10.76 -5.01 -14.64
CA THR A 172 10.44 -3.60 -14.86
C THR A 172 11.28 -2.98 -15.97
N ARG A 173 12.58 -3.30 -16.04
CA ARG A 173 13.46 -2.80 -17.12
C ARG A 173 13.01 -3.30 -18.49
N LYS A 174 12.60 -4.57 -18.61
CA LYS A 174 12.14 -5.16 -19.88
C LYS A 174 10.80 -4.60 -20.33
N GLN A 175 9.90 -4.34 -19.39
CA GLN A 175 8.52 -3.90 -19.66
C GLN A 175 8.28 -2.46 -19.21
N ILE A 176 9.27 -1.57 -19.34
CA ILE A 176 9.26 -0.26 -18.68
C ILE A 176 8.05 0.60 -19.04
N LYS A 177 7.60 0.53 -20.30
CA LYS A 177 6.45 1.29 -20.79
C LYS A 177 5.14 0.78 -20.19
N GLU A 178 4.94 -0.53 -20.16
CA GLU A 178 3.75 -1.17 -19.60
C GLU A 178 3.71 -0.98 -18.09
N VAL A 179 4.85 -1.14 -17.42
CA VAL A 179 5.00 -0.93 -15.98
C VAL A 179 4.78 0.53 -15.60
N PHE A 180 5.21 1.49 -16.42
CA PHE A 180 4.92 2.91 -16.20
C PHE A 180 3.42 3.20 -16.22
N HIS A 181 2.70 2.71 -17.22
CA HIS A 181 1.24 2.84 -17.28
C HIS A 181 0.54 2.14 -16.11
N PHE A 182 1.01 0.94 -15.74
CA PHE A 182 0.53 0.22 -14.58
C PHE A 182 0.72 1.03 -13.29
N PHE A 183 1.91 1.60 -13.10
CA PHE A 183 2.25 2.41 -11.95
C PHE A 183 1.36 3.65 -11.84
N LEU A 184 1.11 4.37 -12.94
CA LEU A 184 0.19 5.51 -12.94
C LEU A 184 -1.24 5.11 -12.54
N LEU A 185 -1.76 4.00 -13.08
CA LEU A 185 -3.11 3.54 -12.74
C LEU A 185 -3.19 3.06 -11.29
N ARG A 186 -2.14 2.38 -10.81
CA ARG A 186 -2.03 1.95 -9.42
C ARG A 186 -1.98 3.14 -8.46
N LEU A 187 -1.24 4.20 -8.79
CA LEU A 187 -1.24 5.44 -8.02
C LEU A 187 -2.64 6.06 -7.91
N LEU A 188 -3.48 5.96 -8.95
CA LEU A 188 -4.86 6.44 -8.86
C LEU A 188 -5.72 5.60 -7.91
N VAL A 189 -5.52 4.28 -7.89
CA VAL A 189 -6.23 3.37 -6.95
C VAL A 189 -5.78 3.63 -5.52
N GLU A 190 -4.47 3.64 -5.27
CA GLU A 190 -3.90 3.90 -3.95
C GLU A 190 -4.13 5.36 -3.50
N GLY A 191 -4.30 6.28 -4.46
CA GLY A 191 -4.67 7.68 -4.19
C GLY A 191 -6.00 7.82 -3.45
N ILE A 192 -6.91 6.84 -3.57
CA ILE A 192 -8.16 6.80 -2.78
C ILE A 192 -7.84 6.73 -1.28
N ASP A 193 -6.88 5.88 -0.88
CA ASP A 193 -6.44 5.75 0.51
C ASP A 193 -5.67 7.00 0.98
N ALA A 194 -4.86 7.58 0.10
CA ALA A 194 -4.11 8.80 0.39
C ALA A 194 -5.04 10.01 0.65
N ILE A 195 -6.21 10.08 0.01
CA ILE A 195 -7.19 11.16 0.19
C ILE A 195 -8.13 10.90 1.38
N THR A 196 -8.58 9.65 1.56
CA THR A 196 -9.60 9.32 2.57
C THR A 196 -9.10 9.46 4.00
N ARG A 197 -7.84 9.13 4.28
CA ARG A 197 -7.25 9.27 5.62
C ARG A 197 -7.21 10.73 6.12
N PRO A 198 -6.75 11.71 5.32
CA PRO A 198 -6.89 13.14 5.65
C PRO A 198 -8.32 13.62 5.87
N LEU A 199 -9.33 13.02 5.20
CA LEU A 199 -10.73 13.39 5.43
C LEU A 199 -11.22 13.00 6.84
N ILE A 200 -10.79 11.84 7.36
CA ILE A 200 -11.05 11.46 8.75
C ILE A 200 -10.37 12.44 9.71
N TYR A 201 -9.13 12.86 9.40
CA TYR A 201 -8.43 13.88 10.18
C TYR A 201 -9.20 15.20 10.21
N PHE A 202 -9.59 15.67 9.03
CA PHE A 202 -10.31 16.92 8.87
C PHE A 202 -11.63 16.91 9.62
N TYR A 203 -12.42 15.84 9.48
CA TYR A 203 -13.70 15.73 10.15
C TYR A 203 -13.56 15.80 11.68
N ASN A 204 -12.52 15.17 12.24
CA ASN A 204 -12.28 15.18 13.69
C ASN A 204 -11.73 16.50 14.23
N THR A 205 -10.96 17.24 13.43
CA THR A 205 -10.19 18.40 13.90
C THR A 205 -10.68 19.73 13.35
N GLY A 206 -11.52 19.72 12.32
CA GLY A 206 -11.87 20.89 11.52
C GLY A 206 -10.70 21.48 10.73
N ARG A 207 -9.54 20.81 10.66
CA ARG A 207 -8.31 21.34 10.06
C ARG A 207 -7.82 20.49 8.92
N LEU A 208 -7.74 21.08 7.73
CA LEU A 208 -7.02 20.52 6.60
C LEU A 208 -5.55 20.92 6.80
N TRP A 209 -4.66 19.94 7.00
CA TRP A 209 -3.21 20.12 6.89
C TRP A 209 -2.47 20.94 7.97
N GLU A 210 -3.10 21.36 9.06
CA GLU A 210 -2.37 21.94 10.20
C GLU A 210 -1.99 20.88 11.24
N ARG A 211 -0.69 20.89 11.61
CA ARG A 211 -0.07 20.14 12.70
C ARG A 211 -0.19 18.61 12.56
N PHE A 212 0.91 17.96 12.18
CA PHE A 212 1.17 16.56 12.53
C PHE A 212 2.23 16.48 13.67
N PRO A 213 2.06 17.05 14.88
CA PRO A 213 3.15 17.07 15.85
C PRO A 213 3.21 15.77 16.66
N GLU A 214 2.13 14.97 16.64
CA GLU A 214 2.04 13.73 17.41
C GLU A 214 1.37 12.64 16.56
N PRO A 215 1.66 11.35 16.81
CA PRO A 215 0.70 10.31 16.49
C PRO A 215 -0.56 10.68 17.25
N VAL A 216 -1.46 11.40 16.59
CA VAL A 216 -2.81 11.57 17.09
C VAL A 216 -3.36 10.15 17.05
N TYR A 217 -3.31 9.48 18.21
CA TYR A 217 -4.15 8.34 18.47
C TYR A 217 -5.55 8.90 18.33
N TYR A 218 -6.10 8.81 17.11
CA TYR A 218 -7.45 9.21 16.83
C TYR A 218 -8.32 8.24 17.62
N SER A 219 -8.56 8.59 18.88
CA SER A 219 -9.81 8.17 19.47
C SER A 219 -10.86 8.87 18.65
N LEU A 220 -11.42 8.15 17.68
CA LEU A 220 -12.82 8.34 17.38
C LEU A 220 -13.52 8.01 18.70
N GLY A 221 -13.65 9.03 19.55
CA GLY A 221 -14.68 9.01 20.57
C GLY A 221 -15.94 8.75 19.79
N TYR A 222 -16.52 7.57 19.99
CA TYR A 222 -17.89 7.30 19.62
C TYR A 222 -18.72 8.30 20.44
N ASN A 223 -18.81 9.54 19.97
CA ASN A 223 -19.63 10.57 20.57
C ASN A 223 -21.11 10.38 20.15
N GLY A 224 -21.43 9.25 19.50
CA GLY A 224 -22.75 8.96 18.95
C GLY A 224 -23.07 9.67 17.62
N ASP A 225 -22.11 10.38 17.01
CA ASP A 225 -22.34 11.06 15.73
C ASP A 225 -22.38 10.06 14.56
N ILE A 226 -23.57 9.90 13.99
CA ILE A 226 -23.85 9.05 12.83
C ILE A 226 -22.98 9.44 11.62
N THR A 227 -22.65 10.73 11.49
CA THR A 227 -21.82 11.25 10.39
C THR A 227 -20.42 10.67 10.44
N GLY A 228 -19.81 10.64 11.62
CA GLY A 228 -18.47 10.09 11.83
C GLY A 228 -18.44 8.59 11.57
N VAL A 229 -19.45 7.86 12.05
CA VAL A 229 -19.61 6.42 11.79
C VAL A 229 -19.74 6.15 10.29
N ALA A 230 -20.58 6.90 9.58
CA ALA A 230 -20.77 6.77 8.14
C ALA A 230 -19.48 7.05 7.37
N LEU A 231 -18.71 8.07 7.77
CA LEU A 231 -17.42 8.39 7.17
C LEU A 231 -16.42 7.24 7.34
N ILE A 232 -16.28 6.67 8.53
CA ILE A 232 -15.37 5.54 8.80
C ILE A 232 -15.75 4.34 7.93
N ILE A 233 -17.03 3.96 7.92
CA ILE A 233 -17.52 2.83 7.12
C ILE A 233 -17.20 3.07 5.65
N THR A 234 -17.39 4.30 5.15
CA THR A 234 -17.08 4.69 3.78
C THR A 234 -15.59 4.54 3.49
N VAL A 235 -14.72 5.05 4.37
CA VAL A 235 -13.26 4.93 4.21
C VAL A 235 -12.82 3.47 4.25
N MET A 236 -13.32 2.68 5.20
CA MET A 236 -12.99 1.25 5.28
C MET A 236 -13.46 0.47 4.05
N ALA A 237 -14.65 0.78 3.51
CA ALA A 237 -15.14 0.19 2.28
C ALA A 237 -14.25 0.54 1.08
N LEU A 238 -13.87 1.82 0.94
CA LEU A 238 -12.97 2.29 -0.11
C LEU A 238 -11.57 1.65 0.01
N SER A 239 -10.98 1.61 1.21
CA SER A 239 -9.70 0.95 1.47
C SER A 239 -9.76 -0.56 1.18
N THR A 240 -10.87 -1.21 1.49
CA THR A 240 -11.07 -2.64 1.20
C THR A 240 -11.04 -2.90 -0.32
N ILE A 241 -11.76 -2.08 -1.08
CA ILE A 241 -11.79 -2.16 -2.55
C ILE A 241 -10.41 -1.83 -3.11
N SER A 242 -9.77 -0.76 -2.64
CA SER A 242 -8.43 -0.34 -3.05
C SER A 242 -7.39 -1.44 -2.86
N LEU A 243 -7.35 -2.06 -1.67
CA LEU A 243 -6.42 -3.15 -1.35
C LEU A 243 -6.66 -4.38 -2.23
N ALA A 244 -7.91 -4.85 -2.30
CA ALA A 244 -8.26 -6.01 -3.11
C ALA A 244 -7.90 -5.78 -4.58
N LEU A 245 -8.23 -4.60 -5.11
CA LEU A 245 -7.95 -4.21 -6.48
C LEU A 245 -6.45 -4.10 -6.74
N THR A 246 -5.69 -3.46 -5.85
CA THR A 246 -4.25 -3.28 -5.99
C THR A 246 -3.51 -4.61 -6.07
N LEU A 247 -3.80 -5.54 -5.16
CA LEU A 247 -3.13 -6.84 -5.12
C LEU A 247 -3.58 -7.73 -6.28
N THR A 248 -4.87 -7.77 -6.59
CA THR A 248 -5.38 -8.55 -7.73
C THR A 248 -4.84 -8.00 -9.06
N PHE A 249 -4.85 -6.68 -9.24
CA PHE A 249 -4.36 -6.01 -10.44
C PHE A 249 -2.87 -6.25 -10.64
N THR A 250 -2.07 -6.14 -9.59
CA THR A 250 -0.64 -6.50 -9.61
C THR A 250 -0.43 -7.94 -10.06
N ALA A 251 -1.19 -8.91 -9.52
CA ALA A 251 -1.07 -10.31 -9.91
C ALA A 251 -1.42 -10.56 -11.38
N VAL A 252 -2.57 -10.04 -11.82
CA VAL A 252 -3.06 -10.20 -13.21
C VAL A 252 -2.09 -9.56 -14.19
N PHE A 253 -1.67 -8.32 -13.93
CA PHE A 253 -0.73 -7.60 -14.78
C PHE A 253 0.61 -8.34 -14.87
N TYR A 254 1.16 -8.78 -13.74
CA TYR A 254 2.44 -9.49 -13.71
C TYR A 254 2.41 -10.77 -14.54
N VAL A 255 1.35 -11.58 -14.44
CA VAL A 255 1.18 -12.80 -15.24
C VAL A 255 1.09 -12.48 -16.73
N ARG A 256 0.19 -11.57 -17.12
CA ARG A 256 -0.05 -11.24 -18.54
C ARG A 256 1.16 -10.59 -19.20
N ALA A 257 1.86 -9.69 -18.49
CA ALA A 257 3.06 -9.04 -19.00
C ALA A 257 4.23 -10.02 -19.20
N GLN A 258 4.26 -11.12 -18.44
CA GLN A 258 5.22 -12.21 -18.68
C GLN A 258 4.85 -13.04 -19.90
N GLU A 259 3.56 -13.28 -20.14
CA GLU A 259 3.08 -14.01 -21.31
C GLU A 259 3.33 -13.20 -22.59
N SER A 260 3.04 -11.89 -22.58
CA SER A 260 3.25 -11.02 -23.73
C SER A 260 4.72 -10.80 -24.09
N GLY A 261 5.64 -10.92 -23.13
CA GLY A 261 7.09 -10.81 -23.36
C GLY A 261 7.76 -12.12 -23.80
N ARG A 262 7.00 -13.22 -23.90
CA ARG A 262 7.45 -14.51 -24.46
C ARG A 262 7.00 -14.71 -25.92
N ALA A 263 6.11 -13.85 -26.42
CA ALA A 263 5.72 -13.75 -27.82
C ALA A 263 6.66 -12.78 -28.56
#